data_AF-A0A963A6Y9-F1
#
_entry.id   AF-A0A963A6Y9-F1
#
_cell.length_a   1.000
_cell.length_b   1.000
_cell.length_c   1.000
_cell.angle_alpha   90.00
_cell.angle_beta   90.00
_cell.angle_gamma   90.00
#
_symmetry.space_group_name_H-M   'P 1'
#
loop_
_entity.id
_entity.type
_entity.pdbx_description
1 polymer ?
#
loop_
_entity_poly.entity_id
_entity_poly.type
_entity_poly.pdbx_seq_one_letter_code
_entity_poly.pdbx_strand_id
1 'polypeptide(L)'
;MNKLIFVAYATFVTYGSLRPMNSAPLEPWDKVGHFLLYAVFALLASRVANSSRQFLYLCGAIIVYSGILELIQSQLPGRSMSGYDLIANIIGVGIGTVMSRTLVTASQK
;
A
#
# COMPACT_ATOMS: atom_id res chain seq x y z
N MET A 1 -1.37 11.77 16.38
CA MET A 1 -0.35 11.92 15.32
C MET A 1 -0.35 10.75 14.32
N ASN A 2 -0.18 9.49 14.75
CA ASN A 2 -0.09 8.33 13.83
C ASN A 2 -1.27 8.19 12.85
N LYS A 3 -2.51 8.41 13.31
CA LYS A 3 -3.71 8.35 12.44
C LYS A 3 -3.66 9.39 11.31
N LEU A 4 -3.17 10.59 11.60
CA LEU A 4 -3.02 11.65 10.59
C LEU A 4 -1.99 11.25 9.54
N ILE A 5 -0.85 10.68 9.97
CA ILE A 5 0.20 10.18 9.07
C ILE A 5 -0.36 9.06 8.18
N PHE A 6 -1.11 8.12 8.76
CA PHE A 6 -1.74 7.03 8.00
C PHE A 6 -2.70 7.54 6.93
N VAL A 7 -3.57 8.50 7.28
CA VAL A 7 -4.50 9.12 6.32
C VAL A 7 -3.75 9.93 5.26
N ALA A 8 -2.77 10.75 5.65
CA ALA A 8 -1.96 11.51 4.70
C ALA A 8 -1.21 10.58 3.73
N TYR A 9 -0.72 9.44 4.21
CA TYR A 9 -0.08 8.44 3.38
C TYR A 9 -1.07 7.79 2.42
N ALA A 10 -2.28 7.45 2.87
CA ALA A 10 -3.34 6.96 2.00
C ALA A 10 -3.64 7.95 0.86
N THR A 11 -3.80 9.23 1.20
CA THR A 11 -4.03 10.30 0.21
C THR A 11 -2.86 10.45 -0.76
N PHE A 12 -1.62 10.36 -0.27
CA PHE A 12 -0.42 10.38 -1.12
C PHE A 12 -0.42 9.22 -2.13
N VAL A 13 -0.72 8.00 -1.68
CA VAL A 13 -0.84 6.82 -2.55
C VAL A 13 -1.98 7.01 -3.56
N THR A 14 -3.17 7.46 -3.13
CA THR A 14 -4.30 7.73 -4.03
C THR A 14 -3.90 8.71 -5.13
N TYR A 15 -3.29 9.83 -4.76
CA TYR A 15 -2.86 10.86 -5.70
C TYR A 15 -1.83 10.33 -6.70
N GLY A 16 -0.83 9.58 -6.23
CA GLY A 16 0.18 8.96 -7.08
C GLY A 16 -0.38 7.93 -8.06
N SER A 17 -1.35 7.12 -7.62
CA SER A 17 -1.99 6.09 -8.45
C SER A 17 -2.95 6.68 -9.49
N LEU A 18 -3.72 7.72 -9.12
CA LEU A 18 -4.82 8.24 -9.95
C LEU A 18 -4.44 9.43 -10.82
N ARG A 19 -3.19 9.91 -10.77
CA ARG A 19 -2.75 10.93 -11.73
C ARG A 19 -2.63 10.32 -13.14
N PRO A 20 -3.14 11.01 -14.19
CA PRO A 20 -2.88 10.63 -15.58
C PRO A 20 -1.38 10.55 -15.84
N MET A 21 -0.98 9.64 -16.71
CA MET A 21 0.41 9.50 -17.10
C MET A 21 0.53 9.81 -18.59
N ASN A 22 1.53 10.59 -18.97
CA ASN A 22 1.93 10.64 -20.37
C ASN A 22 2.40 9.22 -20.73
N SER A 23 2.15 8.78 -21.95
CA SER A 23 2.39 7.41 -22.47
C SER A 23 3.87 7.01 -22.53
N ALA A 24 4.62 7.27 -21.47
CA ALA A 24 6.00 6.86 -21.27
C ALA A 24 6.06 5.34 -21.04
N PRO A 25 7.17 4.69 -21.41
CA PRO A 25 7.36 3.28 -21.15
C PRO A 25 7.18 2.98 -19.66
N LEU A 26 6.57 1.83 -19.34
CA LEU A 26 6.49 1.32 -17.97
C LEU A 26 7.90 1.30 -17.37
N GLU A 27 8.12 2.05 -16.29
CA GLU A 27 9.43 2.10 -15.65
C GLU A 27 9.79 0.71 -15.08
N PRO A 28 11.04 0.25 -15.23
CA PRO A 28 11.48 -1.05 -14.68
C PRO A 28 11.23 -1.20 -13.17
N TRP A 29 11.16 -0.07 -12.46
CA TRP A 29 11.04 0.01 -11.00
C TRP A 29 9.61 0.15 -10.50
N ASP A 30 8.63 0.22 -11.39
CA ASP A 30 7.21 0.46 -11.06
C ASP A 30 6.69 -0.56 -10.01
N LYS A 31 6.95 -1.85 -10.24
CA LYS A 31 6.57 -2.94 -9.33
C LYS A 31 7.29 -2.88 -7.97
N VAL A 32 8.54 -2.41 -7.95
CA VAL A 32 9.29 -2.20 -6.71
C VAL A 32 8.69 -1.03 -5.94
N GLY A 33 8.28 0.04 -6.63
CA GLY A 33 7.55 1.16 -6.06
C GLY A 33 6.24 0.72 -5.40
N HIS A 34 5.43 -0.06 -6.13
CA HIS A 34 4.22 -0.69 -5.61
C HIS A 34 4.49 -1.53 -4.35
N PHE A 35 5.46 -2.45 -4.42
CA PHE A 35 5.86 -3.24 -3.26
C PHE A 35 6.22 -2.37 -2.04
N LEU A 36 7.08 -1.36 -2.21
CA LEU A 36 7.55 -0.51 -1.11
C LEU A 36 6.44 0.36 -0.53
N LEU A 37 5.60 0.96 -1.38
CA LEU A 37 4.47 1.79 -0.94
C LEU A 37 3.54 0.99 -0.02
N TYR A 38 3.19 -0.22 -0.41
CA TYR A 38 2.26 -1.05 0.34
C TYR A 38 2.90 -1.73 1.56
N ALA A 39 4.21 -2.00 1.55
CA ALA A 39 4.95 -2.41 2.74
C ALA A 39 4.96 -1.32 3.82
N VAL A 40 5.26 -0.07 3.44
CA VAL A 40 5.20 1.08 4.35
C VAL A 40 3.77 1.31 4.83
N PHE A 41 2.77 1.15 3.96
CA PHE A 41 1.38 1.33 4.37
C PHE A 41 0.96 0.33 5.47
N ALA A 42 1.36 -0.95 5.35
CA ALA A 42 1.14 -1.95 6.38
C ALA A 42 1.90 -1.63 7.69
N LEU A 43 3.14 -1.12 7.60
CA LEU A 43 3.86 -0.66 8.79
C LEU A 43 3.13 0.50 9.49
N LEU A 44 2.60 1.47 8.74
CA LEU A 44 1.79 2.55 9.31
C LEU A 44 0.48 2.04 9.92
N ALA A 45 -0.18 1.04 9.28
CA ALA A 45 -1.36 0.39 9.83
C ALA A 45 -1.09 -0.22 11.22
N SER A 46 0.09 -0.81 11.42
CA SER A 46 0.49 -1.36 12.72
C SER A 46 0.62 -0.30 13.82
N ARG A 47 0.91 0.96 13.46
CA ARG A 47 1.04 2.08 14.41
C ARG A 47 -0.28 2.74 14.78
N VAL A 48 -1.38 2.38 14.11
CA VAL A 48 -2.73 2.92 14.37
C VAL A 48 -3.71 1.85 14.84
N ALA A 49 -3.41 0.58 14.63
CA ALA A 49 -4.19 -0.54 15.16
C ALA A 49 -4.03 -0.66 16.68
N ASN A 50 -5.13 -0.89 17.39
CA ASN A 50 -5.14 -1.11 18.84
C ASN A 50 -5.13 -2.60 19.21
N SER A 51 -5.20 -3.50 18.22
CA SER A 51 -5.14 -4.94 18.41
C SER A 51 -4.64 -5.66 17.16
N SER A 52 -4.13 -6.88 17.32
CA SER A 52 -3.71 -7.72 16.19
C SER A 52 -4.86 -7.99 15.21
N ARG A 53 -6.09 -8.15 15.71
CA ARG A 53 -7.28 -8.33 14.87
C ARG A 53 -7.58 -7.08 14.04
N GLN A 54 -7.55 -5.90 14.66
CA GLN A 54 -7.72 -4.63 13.94
C GLN A 54 -6.62 -4.42 12.90
N PHE A 55 -5.37 -4.77 13.22
CA PHE A 55 -4.26 -4.69 12.28
C PHE A 55 -4.48 -5.55 11.04
N LEU A 56 -4.88 -6.82 11.21
CA LEU A 56 -5.20 -7.70 10.08
C LEU A 56 -6.36 -7.18 9.24
N TYR A 57 -7.39 -6.59 9.86
CA TYR A 57 -8.47 -5.93 9.12
C TYR A 57 -7.97 -4.74 8.30
N LEU A 58 -7.07 -3.93 8.85
CA LEU A 58 -6.47 -2.82 8.11
C LEU A 58 -5.61 -3.33 6.94
N CYS A 59 -4.81 -4.38 7.12
CA CYS A 59 -4.05 -4.99 6.03
C CYS A 59 -4.97 -5.50 4.91
N GLY A 60 -6.07 -6.19 5.26
CA GLY A 60 -7.08 -6.61 4.29
C GLY A 60 -7.73 -5.42 3.57
N ALA A 61 -8.08 -4.37 4.30
CA ALA A 61 -8.63 -3.15 3.73
C ALA A 61 -7.66 -2.45 2.77
N ILE A 62 -6.36 -2.42 3.08
CA ILE A 62 -5.31 -1.86 2.21
C ILE A 62 -5.20 -2.65 0.90
N ILE A 63 -5.31 -3.98 0.94
CA ILE A 63 -5.30 -4.83 -0.27
C ILE A 63 -6.55 -4.58 -1.12
N VAL A 64 -7.73 -4.52 -0.51
CA VAL A 64 -8.98 -4.20 -1.23
C VAL A 64 -8.91 -2.80 -1.84
N TYR A 65 -8.41 -1.83 -1.08
CA TYR A 65 -8.16 -0.47 -1.54
C TYR A 65 -7.21 -0.44 -2.75
N SER A 66 -6.13 -1.22 -2.74
CA SER A 66 -5.19 -1.28 -3.87
C SER A 66 -5.82 -1.87 -5.13
N GLY A 67 -6.64 -2.91 -4.98
CA GLY A 67 -7.42 -3.48 -6.08
C GLY A 67 -8.43 -2.49 -6.67
N ILE A 68 -9.08 -1.68 -5.84
CA ILE A 68 -9.97 -0.61 -6.31
C ILE A 68 -9.20 0.44 -7.11
N LEU A 69 -8.01 0.85 -6.66
CA LEU A 69 -7.17 1.79 -7.41
C LEU A 69 -6.77 1.25 -8.77
N GLU A 70 -6.36 -0.02 -8.85
CA GLU A 70 -6.03 -0.70 -10.12
C GLU A 70 -7.22 -0.71 -11.10
N LEU A 71 -8.43 -0.97 -10.59
CA LEU A 71 -9.65 -0.90 -11.39
C LEU A 71 -9.92 0.52 -11.89
N ILE A 72 -9.74 1.54 -11.06
CA ILE A 72 -9.91 2.94 -11.48
C ILE A 72 -8.84 3.34 -12.50
N GLN A 73 -7.60 2.88 -12.35
CA GLN A 73 -6.51 3.14 -13.29
C GLN A 73 -6.81 2.65 -14.70
N SER A 74 -7.61 1.59 -14.87
CA SER A 74 -8.07 1.15 -16.20
C SER A 74 -8.91 2.17 -16.97
N GLN A 75 -9.45 3.17 -16.27
CA GLN A 75 -10.29 4.24 -16.84
C GLN A 75 -9.52 5.55 -17.05
N LEU A 76 -8.24 5.60 -16.68
CA LEU A 76 -7.43 6.82 -16.72
C LEU A 76 -6.52 6.87 -17.96
N PRO A 77 -6.41 8.03 -18.64
CA PRO A 77 -5.53 8.17 -19.80
C PRO A 77 -4.07 7.84 -19.45
N GLY A 78 -3.46 6.97 -20.27
CA GLY A 78 -2.07 6.54 -20.13
C GLY A 78 -1.78 5.68 -18.90
N ARG A 79 -2.82 5.16 -18.24
CA ARG A 79 -2.71 4.13 -17.21
C ARG A 79 -3.34 2.84 -17.70
N SER A 80 -2.86 1.73 -17.15
CA SER A 80 -3.40 0.40 -17.40
C SER A 80 -3.51 -0.34 -16.07
N MET A 81 -4.56 -1.13 -15.93
CA MET A 81 -4.64 -2.10 -14.84
C MET A 81 -3.57 -3.19 -15.03
N SER A 82 -2.94 -3.61 -13.93
CA SER A 82 -1.89 -4.61 -13.92
C SER A 82 -2.09 -5.58 -12.76
N GLY A 83 -2.37 -6.84 -13.08
CA GLY A 83 -2.41 -7.90 -12.08
C GLY A 83 -1.06 -8.07 -11.35
N TYR A 84 0.05 -7.76 -12.01
CA TYR A 84 1.38 -7.80 -11.40
C TYR A 84 1.57 -6.70 -10.35
N ASP A 85 0.94 -5.55 -10.54
CA ASP A 85 1.03 -4.44 -9.58
C ASP A 85 0.18 -4.77 -8.35
N LEU A 86 -1.00 -5.38 -8.54
CA LEU A 86 -1.78 -5.94 -7.43
C LEU A 86 -1.00 -7.01 -6.65
N ILE A 87 -0.30 -7.94 -7.34
CA ILE A 87 0.55 -8.93 -6.68
C ILE A 87 1.68 -8.24 -5.90
N ALA A 88 2.35 -7.24 -6.47
CA ALA A 88 3.39 -6.48 -5.79
C ALA A 88 2.84 -5.77 -4.53
N ASN A 89 1.64 -5.18 -4.61
CA ASN A 89 0.96 -4.56 -3.48
C ASN A 89 0.69 -5.58 -2.37
N ILE A 90 0.17 -6.77 -2.71
CA ILE A 90 -0.13 -7.86 -1.76
C ILE A 90 1.15 -8.34 -1.07
N ILE A 91 2.23 -8.57 -1.84
CA ILE A 91 3.53 -8.98 -1.30
C ILE A 91 4.07 -7.88 -0.37
N GLY A 92 3.94 -6.61 -0.75
CA GLY A 92 4.31 -5.46 0.08
C GLY A 92 3.59 -5.48 1.43
N VAL A 93 2.26 -5.58 1.42
CA VAL A 93 1.45 -5.70 2.65
C VAL A 93 1.88 -6.91 3.50
N GLY A 94 2.13 -8.07 2.86
CA GLY A 94 2.58 -9.27 3.54
C GLY A 94 3.91 -9.09 4.26
N ILE A 95 4.92 -8.55 3.56
CA ILE A 95 6.24 -8.27 4.15
C ILE A 95 6.14 -7.22 5.26
N GLY A 96 5.42 -6.11 5.03
CA GLY A 96 5.19 -5.09 6.06
C GLY A 96 4.48 -5.65 7.30
N THR A 97 3.58 -6.63 7.12
CA THR A 97 2.91 -7.36 8.21
C THR A 97 3.88 -8.23 9.00
N VAL A 98 4.83 -8.90 8.35
CA VAL A 98 5.87 -9.69 9.04
C VAL A 98 6.83 -8.76 9.78
N MET A 99 7.27 -7.68 9.15
CA MET A 99 8.18 -6.69 9.74
C MET A 99 7.54 -5.97 10.95
N SER A 100 6.24 -5.70 10.94
CA SER A 100 5.60 -5.03 12.08
C SER A 100 5.64 -5.89 13.34
N ARG A 101 5.60 -7.23 13.21
CA ARG A 101 5.68 -8.15 14.35
C ARG A 101 7.03 -8.10 15.05
N THR A 102 8.12 -7.93 14.31
CA THR A 102 9.47 -7.80 14.90
C THR A 102 9.67 -6.45 15.57
N LEU A 103 9.12 -5.37 14.98
CA LEU A 103 9.19 -4.02 15.55
C LEU A 103 8.36 -3.84 16.82
N VAL A 104 7.16 -4.43 16.88
CA VAL A 104 6.33 -4.40 18.09
C VAL A 104 7.01 -5.14 19.25
N THR A 105 7.69 -6.27 18.95
CA THR A 105 8.44 -7.03 19.96
C THR A 105 9.65 -6.27 20.50
N ALA A 106 10.34 -5.48 19.65
CA ALA A 106 11.48 -4.67 20.06
C ALA A 106 11.10 -3.48 20.97
N SER A 107 9.85 -3.00 20.89
CA SER A 107 9.36 -1.87 21.69
C SER A 107 8.79 -2.27 23.06
N GLN A 108 8.81 -3.57 23.39
CA GLN A 108 8.31 -4.15 24.65
C GLN A 108 9.45 -4.74 25.53
N LYS A 109 10.70 -4.60 25.10
CA LYS A 109 11.90 -4.83 25.92
C LYS A 109 12.44 -3.49 26.40
#